data_AF-A0A7C5P5G6-F1
#
_entry.id   AF-A0A7C5P5G6-F1
#
_cell.length_a   1.000
_cell.length_b   1.000
_cell.length_c   1.000
_cell.angle_alpha   90.00
_cell.angle_beta   90.00
_cell.angle_gamma   90.00
#
_symmetry.space_group_name_H-M   'P 1'
#
loop_
_entity.id
_entity.type
_entity.pdbx_description
1 polymer ?
#
loop_
_entity_poly.entity_id
_entity_poly.type
_entity_poly.pdbx_seq_one_letter_code
_entity_poly.pdbx_strand_id
1 'polypeptide(L)'
;MSRQPRELVVLLLRNVVFRHSEFHSLEDALVEKYGFSKVEEKEQKISELKQLIPEECKKRVVFEEESTAPVVLEEIERKLSALKIYNGMFLESEIQVFILGETTQKEDIVAGEEQYTIYTAEYQLVKLVSKSGYAIQQLIERLTMDLGIEFKSKEWIFHRCEEG
;
A
#
# COMPACT_ATOMS: atom_id res chain seq x y z
N MET A 1 39.42 -12.59 -11.08
CA MET A 1 38.19 -11.83 -11.39
C MET A 1 37.79 -11.09 -10.13
N SER A 2 37.81 -9.76 -10.15
CA SER A 2 37.38 -8.96 -9.02
C SER A 2 35.88 -9.15 -8.82
N ARG A 3 35.47 -9.64 -7.63
CA ARG A 3 34.05 -9.67 -7.25
C ARG A 3 33.61 -8.21 -7.15
N GLN A 4 32.70 -7.78 -8.02
CA GLN A 4 32.09 -6.46 -7.89
C GLN A 4 31.24 -6.47 -6.61
N PRO A 5 31.37 -5.47 -5.73
CA PRO A 5 30.54 -5.37 -4.54
C PRO A 5 29.07 -5.34 -4.96
N ARG A 6 28.26 -6.20 -4.35
CA ARG A 6 26.80 -6.18 -4.56
C ARG A 6 26.23 -5.08 -3.69
N GLU A 7 25.67 -4.06 -4.34
CA GLU A 7 24.92 -3.02 -3.66
C GLU A 7 23.46 -3.45 -3.54
N LEU A 8 22.94 -3.38 -2.32
CA LEU A 8 21.55 -3.63 -2.00
C LEU A 8 20.92 -2.30 -1.64
N VAL A 9 19.89 -1.94 -2.40
CA VAL A 9 19.17 -0.68 -2.25
C VAL A 9 17.87 -0.96 -1.51
N VAL A 10 17.62 -0.15 -0.48
CA VAL A 10 16.41 -0.20 0.33
C VAL A 10 15.70 1.13 0.25
N LEU A 11 14.40 1.09 0.02
CA LEU A 11 13.51 2.23 0.16
C LEU A 11 12.52 1.96 1.29
N LEU A 12 12.43 2.88 2.24
CA LEU A 12 11.42 2.87 3.29
C LEU A 12 10.40 3.96 3.02
N LEU A 13 9.12 3.59 3.02
CA LEU A 13 7.97 4.49 2.93
C LEU A 13 7.17 4.41 4.22
N ARG A 14 6.87 5.55 4.83
CA ARG A 14 6.16 5.62 6.12
C ARG A 14 4.82 6.30 5.98
N ASN A 15 3.81 5.76 6.68
CA ASN A 15 2.42 6.21 6.62
C ASN A 15 1.95 6.26 5.16
N VAL A 16 1.92 5.09 4.54
CA VAL A 16 1.49 4.91 3.15
C VAL A 16 -0.02 4.81 3.15
N VAL A 17 -0.69 5.60 2.33
CA VAL A 17 -2.14 5.55 2.14
C VAL A 17 -2.38 5.02 0.73
N PHE A 18 -3.11 3.92 0.67
CA PHE A 18 -3.60 3.31 -0.54
C PHE A 18 -5.10 3.54 -0.60
N ARG A 19 -5.59 3.96 -1.76
CA ARG A 19 -7.02 4.18 -1.96
C ARG A 19 -7.43 3.80 -3.36
N HIS A 20 -8.42 2.91 -3.48
CA HIS A 20 -8.86 2.43 -4.78
C HIS A 20 -10.31 1.92 -4.72
N SER A 21 -10.98 1.94 -5.86
CA SER A 21 -12.35 1.40 -6.03
C SER A 21 -12.39 -0.06 -6.51
N GLU A 22 -11.25 -0.67 -6.79
CA GLU A 22 -11.17 -2.01 -7.43
C GLU A 22 -10.37 -2.97 -6.56
N PHE A 23 -9.16 -2.56 -6.17
CA PHE A 23 -8.32 -3.33 -5.26
C PHE A 23 -8.61 -2.94 -3.82
N HIS A 24 -8.68 -3.93 -2.93
CA HIS A 24 -8.97 -3.69 -1.52
C HIS A 24 -7.72 -3.19 -0.76
N SER A 25 -6.54 -3.54 -1.27
CA SER A 25 -5.27 -3.25 -0.63
C SER A 25 -4.12 -3.14 -1.66
N LEU A 26 -3.00 -2.56 -1.22
CA LEU A 26 -1.75 -2.56 -1.97
C LEU A 26 -1.28 -3.98 -2.29
N GLU A 27 -1.47 -4.92 -1.37
CA GLU A 27 -1.12 -6.32 -1.54
C GLU A 27 -1.84 -6.94 -2.75
N ASP A 28 -3.14 -6.68 -2.88
CA ASP A 28 -3.94 -7.20 -3.98
C ASP A 28 -3.43 -6.61 -5.31
N ALA A 29 -3.17 -5.30 -5.34
CA ALA A 29 -2.61 -4.67 -6.53
C ALA A 29 -1.23 -5.24 -6.91
N LEU A 30 -0.34 -5.47 -5.93
CA LEU A 30 0.97 -6.07 -6.18
C LEU A 30 0.85 -7.47 -6.79
N VAL A 31 -0.06 -8.29 -6.29
CA VAL A 31 -0.26 -9.67 -6.77
C VAL A 31 -0.95 -9.68 -8.13
N GLU A 32 -2.10 -9.03 -8.24
CA GLU A 32 -2.99 -9.14 -9.40
C GLU A 32 -2.49 -8.33 -10.58
N LYS A 33 -2.04 -7.09 -10.35
CA LYS A 33 -1.62 -6.18 -11.42
C LYS A 33 -0.13 -6.31 -11.76
N TYR A 34 0.72 -6.53 -10.75
CA TYR A 34 2.18 -6.56 -10.93
C TYR A 34 2.79 -7.97 -10.86
N GLY A 35 1.99 -9.01 -10.60
CA GLY A 35 2.45 -10.40 -10.61
C GLY A 35 3.40 -10.75 -9.46
N PHE A 36 3.40 -9.99 -8.37
CA PHE A 36 4.18 -10.32 -7.18
C PHE A 36 3.59 -11.57 -6.51
N SER A 37 4.44 -12.36 -5.88
CA SER A 37 4.07 -13.56 -5.15
C SER A 37 4.31 -13.37 -3.66
N LYS A 38 3.33 -13.78 -2.85
CA LYS A 38 3.45 -13.76 -1.40
C LYS A 38 4.45 -14.83 -0.93
N VAL A 39 5.41 -14.43 -0.11
CA VAL A 39 6.45 -15.31 0.44
C VAL A 39 6.18 -15.64 1.91
N GLU A 40 5.78 -14.65 2.70
CA GLU A 40 5.49 -14.82 4.12
C GLU A 40 4.34 -13.92 4.55
N GLU A 41 3.53 -14.43 5.48
CA GLU A 41 2.50 -13.66 6.16
C GLU A 41 2.46 -14.02 7.64
N LYS A 42 2.55 -12.99 8.47
CA LYS A 42 2.15 -13.03 9.86
C LYS A 42 1.24 -11.85 10.09
N GLU A 43 -0.03 -12.12 10.32
CA GLU A 43 -1.04 -11.11 10.58
C GLU A 43 -1.77 -11.42 11.89
N GLN A 44 -1.97 -10.39 12.70
CA GLN A 44 -2.75 -10.46 13.92
C GLN A 44 -3.79 -9.36 13.92
N LYS A 45 -5.07 -9.74 13.95
CA LYS A 45 -6.16 -8.79 14.08
C LYS A 45 -6.12 -8.11 15.45
N ILE A 46 -6.13 -6.78 15.46
CA ILE A 46 -6.15 -5.96 16.66
C ILE A 46 -7.59 -5.57 17.00
N SER A 47 -8.32 -5.03 16.02
CA SER A 47 -9.71 -4.58 16.20
C SER A 47 -10.48 -4.61 14.89
N GLU A 48 -11.81 -4.66 15.00
CA GLU A 48 -12.74 -4.36 13.91
C GLU A 48 -13.88 -3.53 14.48
N LEU A 49 -14.23 -2.48 13.75
CA LEU A 49 -15.30 -1.55 14.07
C LEU A 49 -16.20 -1.46 12.85
N LYS A 50 -17.49 -1.69 13.04
CA LYS A 50 -18.50 -1.49 12.00
C LYS A 50 -19.43 -0.38 12.47
N GLN A 51 -19.54 0.68 11.68
CA GLN A 51 -20.43 1.80 11.97
C GLN A 51 -21.36 2.05 10.78
N LEU A 52 -22.66 1.99 11.05
CA LEU A 52 -23.67 2.53 10.14
C LEU A 52 -23.70 4.05 10.35
N ILE A 53 -23.47 4.84 9.31
CA ILE A 53 -23.43 6.30 9.43
C ILE A 53 -24.88 6.83 9.41
N PRO A 54 -25.37 7.48 10.48
CA PRO A 54 -26.73 8.01 10.53
C PRO A 54 -26.96 9.07 9.44
N GLU A 55 -28.20 9.20 8.96
CA GLU A 55 -28.51 10.10 7.83
C GLU A 55 -28.11 11.57 8.04
N GLU A 56 -28.07 11.98 9.29
CA GLU A 56 -27.76 13.35 9.74
C GLU A 56 -26.27 13.70 9.59
N CYS A 57 -25.39 12.69 9.54
CA CYS A 57 -23.94 12.80 9.50
C CYS A 57 -23.33 12.55 8.11
N LYS A 58 -24.19 12.37 7.08
CA LYS A 58 -23.91 12.11 5.66
C LYS A 58 -23.19 13.25 4.91
N LYS A 59 -22.17 13.88 5.51
CA LYS A 59 -21.49 15.08 4.95
C LYS A 59 -19.97 14.98 4.89
N ARG A 60 -19.37 13.81 5.17
CA ARG A 60 -17.91 13.69 5.09
C ARG A 60 -17.49 13.51 3.64
N VAL A 61 -16.78 14.54 3.16
CA VAL A 61 -16.20 14.61 1.82
C VAL A 61 -15.18 13.49 1.68
N VAL A 62 -15.43 12.61 0.72
CA VAL A 62 -14.67 11.39 0.51
C VAL A 62 -13.40 11.73 -0.27
N PHE A 63 -13.46 12.59 -1.28
CA PHE A 63 -12.31 13.12 -2.02
C PHE A 63 -12.26 14.65 -1.92
N GLU A 64 -11.12 15.23 -1.53
CA GLU A 64 -11.00 16.69 -1.37
C GLU A 64 -11.25 17.46 -2.69
N GLU A 65 -11.07 16.83 -3.86
CA GLU A 65 -11.35 17.44 -5.17
C GLU A 65 -12.85 17.50 -5.54
N GLU A 66 -13.73 16.79 -4.84
CA GLU A 66 -15.15 16.67 -5.23
C GLU A 66 -16.04 17.59 -4.38
N SER A 67 -16.30 18.79 -4.90
CA SER A 67 -17.20 19.80 -4.30
C SER A 67 -18.68 19.36 -4.15
N THR A 68 -19.05 18.22 -4.74
CA THR A 68 -20.33 17.51 -4.57
C THR A 68 -20.05 16.13 -3.98
N ALA A 69 -19.52 16.12 -2.76
CA ALA A 69 -19.10 14.88 -2.15
C ALA A 69 -20.25 13.87 -2.00
N PRO A 70 -20.03 12.61 -2.35
CA PRO A 70 -21.03 11.57 -2.24
C PRO A 70 -21.21 11.12 -0.78
N VAL A 71 -22.39 10.60 -0.48
CA VAL A 71 -22.82 10.29 0.88
C VAL A 71 -22.28 8.93 1.30
N VAL A 72 -21.44 8.86 2.34
CA VAL A 72 -21.04 7.59 2.96
C VAL A 72 -22.20 7.01 3.77
N LEU A 73 -22.56 5.76 3.51
CA LEU A 73 -23.68 5.04 4.13
C LEU A 73 -23.23 4.09 5.24
N GLU A 74 -22.11 3.41 5.03
CA GLU A 74 -21.56 2.43 5.94
C GLU A 74 -20.04 2.50 5.91
N GLU A 75 -19.44 2.33 7.09
CA GLU A 75 -18.00 2.34 7.30
C GLU A 75 -17.60 1.08 8.08
N ILE A 76 -16.71 0.29 7.49
CA ILE A 76 -16.10 -0.87 8.13
C ILE A 76 -14.60 -0.60 8.26
N GLU A 77 -14.10 -0.50 9.50
CA GLU A 77 -12.68 -0.32 9.78
C GLU A 77 -12.11 -1.58 10.46
N ARG A 78 -10.96 -2.05 9.97
CA ARG A 78 -10.20 -3.17 10.53
C ARG A 78 -8.78 -2.72 10.80
N LYS A 79 -8.26 -2.99 12.00
CA LYS A 79 -6.85 -2.76 12.34
C LYS A 79 -6.13 -4.08 12.56
N LEU A 80 -4.96 -4.18 11.94
CA LEU A 80 -4.15 -5.39 11.85
C LEU A 80 -2.72 -5.03 12.24
N SER A 81 -2.03 -5.91 12.96
CA SER A 81 -0.57 -5.92 13.05
C SER A 81 -0.06 -6.91 12.01
N ALA A 82 0.76 -6.46 11.08
CA ALA A 82 1.16 -7.25 9.92
C ALA A 82 2.68 -7.24 9.70
N LEU A 83 3.20 -8.42 9.36
CA LEU A 83 4.44 -8.65 8.65
C LEU A 83 4.09 -9.46 7.40
N LYS A 84 4.09 -8.82 6.23
CA LYS A 84 3.85 -9.47 4.95
C LYS A 84 5.04 -9.26 4.03
N ILE A 85 5.46 -10.32 3.35
CA ILE A 85 6.60 -10.29 2.43
C ILE A 85 6.11 -10.76 1.06
N TYR A 86 6.38 -9.94 0.05
CA TYR A 86 6.08 -10.21 -1.35
C TYR A 86 7.37 -10.16 -2.14
N ASN A 87 7.48 -10.99 -3.18
CA ASN A 87 8.59 -10.98 -4.10
C ASN A 87 8.08 -10.90 -5.54
N GLY A 88 8.71 -10.09 -6.36
CA GLY A 88 8.31 -9.91 -7.75
C GLY A 88 9.47 -9.47 -8.62
N MET A 89 9.27 -9.60 -9.93
CA MET A 89 10.22 -9.12 -10.93
C MET A 89 9.67 -7.84 -11.55
N PHE A 90 10.46 -6.78 -11.54
CA PHE A 90 10.09 -5.51 -12.15
C PHE A 90 11.30 -4.89 -12.86
N LEU A 91 11.13 -4.54 -14.15
CA LEU A 91 12.23 -4.09 -15.01
C LEU A 91 13.47 -4.98 -14.91
N GLU A 92 13.25 -6.31 -15.00
CA GLU A 92 14.29 -7.35 -14.92
C GLU A 92 15.06 -7.41 -13.58
N SER A 93 14.59 -6.70 -12.56
CA SER A 93 15.16 -6.74 -11.22
C SER A 93 14.19 -7.39 -10.23
N GLU A 94 14.73 -8.25 -9.38
CA GLU A 94 13.98 -8.81 -8.24
C GLU A 94 13.75 -7.70 -7.20
N ILE A 95 12.50 -7.54 -6.78
CA ILE A 95 12.09 -6.60 -5.75
C ILE A 95 11.33 -7.37 -4.66
N GLN A 96 11.81 -7.25 -3.44
CA GLN A 96 11.09 -7.70 -2.25
C GLN A 96 10.36 -6.52 -1.61
N VAL A 97 9.07 -6.68 -1.35
CA VAL A 97 8.22 -5.70 -0.68
C VAL A 97 7.82 -6.26 0.68
N PHE A 98 8.06 -5.47 1.72
CA PHE A 98 7.71 -5.78 3.10
C PHE A 98 6.67 -4.78 3.58
N ILE A 99 5.57 -5.28 4.10
CA ILE A 99 4.55 -4.48 4.80
C ILE A 99 4.69 -4.80 6.28
N LEU A 100 4.95 -3.77 7.09
CA LEU A 100 5.40 -3.88 8.45
C LEU A 100 4.61 -2.97 9.39
N GLY A 101 4.21 -3.53 10.52
CA GLY A 101 3.57 -2.78 11.61
C GLY A 101 2.06 -2.76 11.49
N GLU A 102 1.46 -1.67 11.97
CA GLU A 102 0.01 -1.53 11.92
C GLU A 102 -0.49 -1.23 10.50
N THR A 103 -1.56 -1.92 10.12
CA THR A 103 -2.32 -1.69 8.89
C THR A 103 -3.77 -1.44 9.27
N THR A 104 -4.34 -0.33 8.77
CA THR A 104 -5.76 -0.04 8.89
C THR A 104 -6.40 -0.24 7.53
N GLN A 105 -7.46 -1.03 7.45
CA GLN A 105 -8.26 -1.21 6.25
C GLN A 105 -9.64 -0.66 6.49
N LYS A 106 -10.14 0.12 5.54
CA LYS A 106 -11.41 0.81 5.61
C LYS A 106 -12.19 0.56 4.33
N GLU A 107 -13.44 0.16 4.49
CA GLU A 107 -14.41 -0.01 3.40
C GLU A 107 -15.50 1.05 3.59
N ASP A 108 -15.58 1.99 2.65
CA ASP A 108 -16.60 3.06 2.64
C ASP A 108 -17.61 2.78 1.52
N ILE A 109 -18.87 2.55 1.88
CA ILE A 109 -19.96 2.41 0.89
C ILE A 109 -20.55 3.79 0.62
N VAL A 110 -20.51 4.20 -0.64
CA VAL A 110 -20.80 5.57 -1.07
C VAL A 110 -22.02 5.60 -1.99
N ALA A 111 -22.93 6.54 -1.74
CA ALA A 111 -24.10 6.79 -2.59
C ALA A 111 -23.80 7.93 -3.59
N GLY A 112 -23.66 7.58 -4.87
CA GLY A 112 -23.65 8.49 -6.02
C GLY A 112 -24.87 8.27 -6.92
N GLU A 113 -24.71 8.43 -8.24
CA GLU A 113 -25.74 8.02 -9.23
C GLU A 113 -25.99 6.50 -9.17
N GLU A 114 -24.95 5.73 -8.85
CA GLU A 114 -25.00 4.31 -8.44
C GLU A 114 -24.23 4.14 -7.11
N GLN A 115 -24.52 3.09 -6.34
CA GLN A 115 -23.77 2.76 -5.12
C GLN A 115 -22.43 2.13 -5.49
N TYR A 116 -21.33 2.64 -4.91
CA TYR A 116 -20.00 2.10 -5.12
C TYR A 116 -19.20 2.06 -3.81
N THR A 117 -18.19 1.19 -3.76
CA THR A 117 -17.34 1.01 -2.57
C THR A 117 -15.97 1.59 -2.84
N ILE A 118 -15.41 2.28 -1.85
CA ILE A 118 -14.04 2.74 -1.87
C ILE A 118 -13.29 2.02 -0.77
N TYR A 119 -12.16 1.43 -1.15
CA TYR A 119 -11.25 0.77 -0.23
C TYR A 119 -10.11 1.72 0.10
N THR A 120 -9.83 1.88 1.38
CA THR A 120 -8.67 2.62 1.88
C THR A 120 -7.84 1.68 2.75
N ALA A 121 -6.54 1.60 2.49
CA ALA A 121 -5.60 0.86 3.31
C ALA A 121 -4.45 1.78 3.72
N GLU A 122 -4.24 1.92 5.03
CA GLU A 122 -3.16 2.70 5.60
C GLU A 122 -2.11 1.76 6.18
N TYR A 123 -0.85 1.98 5.81
CA TYR A 123 0.28 1.17 6.24
C TYR A 123 1.27 2.02 7.01
N GLN A 124 1.64 1.57 8.21
CA GLN A 124 2.66 2.23 9.01
C GLN A 124 4.02 2.28 8.27
N LEU A 125 4.44 1.16 7.68
CA LEU A 125 5.73 1.03 7.01
C LEU A 125 5.65 0.05 5.83
N VAL A 126 6.07 0.53 4.65
CA VAL A 126 6.34 -0.29 3.48
C VAL A 126 7.82 -0.19 3.15
N LYS A 127 8.52 -1.33 3.06
CA LYS A 127 9.93 -1.41 2.73
C LYS A 127 10.12 -2.14 1.41
N LEU A 128 10.86 -1.57 0.48
CA LEU A 128 11.24 -2.19 -0.78
C LEU A 128 12.73 -2.47 -0.78
N VAL A 129 13.12 -3.64 -1.27
CA VAL A 129 14.51 -4.08 -1.33
C VAL A 129 14.80 -4.63 -2.71
N SER A 130 15.88 -4.16 -3.32
CA SER A 130 16.33 -4.64 -4.64
C SER A 130 17.82 -4.38 -4.83
N LYS A 131 18.41 -5.03 -5.83
CA LYS A 131 19.75 -4.68 -6.34
C LYS A 131 19.71 -3.46 -7.28
N SER A 132 18.53 -3.03 -7.70
CA SER A 132 18.33 -1.89 -8.59
C SER A 132 17.49 -0.82 -7.92
N GLY A 133 18.12 0.28 -7.51
CA GLY A 133 17.42 1.46 -7.01
C GLY A 133 16.52 2.09 -8.09
N TYR A 134 16.93 2.01 -9.35
CA TYR A 134 16.12 2.46 -10.49
C TYR A 134 14.82 1.67 -10.62
N ALA A 135 14.87 0.34 -10.48
CA ALA A 135 13.68 -0.49 -10.54
C ALA A 135 12.70 -0.17 -9.39
N ILE A 136 13.21 0.06 -8.18
CA ILE A 136 12.40 0.51 -7.04
C ILE A 136 11.75 1.87 -7.34
N GLN A 137 12.53 2.83 -7.84
CA GLN A 137 12.01 4.17 -8.13
C GLN A 137 10.89 4.11 -9.18
N GLN A 138 11.10 3.38 -10.27
CA GLN A 138 10.10 3.22 -11.33
C GLN A 138 8.85 2.48 -10.84
N LEU A 139 9.00 1.49 -9.95
CA LEU A 139 7.86 0.83 -9.34
C LEU A 139 7.04 1.81 -8.50
N ILE A 140 7.68 2.62 -7.65
CA ILE A 140 6.98 3.62 -6.84
C ILE A 140 6.29 4.67 -7.70
N GLU A 141 6.96 5.17 -8.74
CA GLU A 141 6.35 6.11 -9.69
C GLU A 141 5.08 5.52 -10.32
N ARG A 142 5.12 4.26 -10.76
CA ARG A 142 3.92 3.57 -11.28
C ARG A 142 2.86 3.38 -10.19
N LEU A 143 3.22 2.95 -9.00
CA LEU A 143 2.26 2.76 -7.92
C LEU A 143 1.57 4.08 -7.54
N THR A 144 2.30 5.20 -7.50
CA THR A 144 1.71 6.52 -7.24
C THR A 144 0.83 6.99 -8.40
N MET A 145 1.24 6.82 -9.66
CA MET A 145 0.45 7.27 -10.82
C MET A 145 -0.77 6.40 -11.08
N ASP A 146 -0.62 5.08 -10.98
CA ASP A 146 -1.66 4.12 -11.34
C ASP A 146 -2.67 3.88 -10.21
N LEU A 147 -2.22 3.96 -8.96
CA LEU A 147 -3.02 3.56 -7.79
C LEU A 147 -3.18 4.69 -6.77
N GLY A 148 -2.74 5.90 -7.10
CA GLY A 148 -2.88 7.06 -6.22
C GLY A 148 -2.20 6.90 -4.86
N ILE A 149 -1.12 6.10 -4.78
CA ILE A 149 -0.46 5.87 -3.49
C ILE A 149 0.21 7.15 -2.99
N GLU A 150 -0.16 7.53 -1.77
CA GLU A 150 0.43 8.63 -1.02
C GLU A 150 1.30 8.10 0.11
N PHE A 151 2.32 8.86 0.50
CA PHE A 151 3.14 8.53 1.66
C PHE A 151 3.70 9.79 2.31
N LYS A 152 3.77 9.79 3.64
CA LYS A 152 4.24 10.96 4.41
C LYS A 152 5.74 11.21 4.27
N SER A 153 6.53 10.14 4.24
CA SER A 153 7.98 10.26 4.08
C SER A 153 8.59 9.06 3.37
N LYS A 154 9.71 9.32 2.70
CA LYS A 154 10.54 8.33 2.00
C LYS A 154 11.99 8.44 2.46
N GLU A 155 12.66 7.30 2.62
CA GLU A 155 14.05 7.21 3.04
C GLU A 155 14.78 6.14 2.22
N TRP A 156 15.93 6.51 1.63
CA TRP A 156 16.78 5.60 0.87
C TRP A 156 17.98 5.15 1.71
N ILE A 157 18.24 3.85 1.70
CA ILE A 157 19.39 3.24 2.39
C ILE A 157 20.14 2.37 1.39
N PHE A 158 21.45 2.58 1.31
CA PHE A 158 22.34 1.86 0.40
C PHE A 158 23.30 1.01 1.21
N HIS A 159 23.22 -0.30 1.04
CA HIS A 159 24.10 -1.26 1.69
C HIS A 159 25.08 -1.84 0.67
N ARG A 160 26.38 -1.64 0.90
CA ARG A 160 27.42 -2.36 0.16
C ARG A 160 27.72 -3.65 0.90
N CYS A 161 27.45 -4.79 0.27
CA CYS A 161 27.90 -6.08 0.78
C CYS A 161 29.30 -6.36 0.23
N GLU A 162 30.30 -6.40 1.12
CA GLU A 162 31.60 -6.99 0.82
C GLU A 162 31.45 -8.52 0.90
N GLU A 163 31.66 -9.23 -0.21
CA GLU A 163 31.73 -10.70 -0.18
C GLU A 163 33.11 -11.12 0.31
N GLY A 164 33.16 -11.75 1.49
CA GLY A 164 34.32 -12.47 2.01
C GLY A 164 34.73 -13.69 1.19
#